data_AF-A0A0D3JC68-F1
#
_entry.id   AF-A0A0D3JC68-F1
#
_cell.length_a   1.000
_cell.length_b   1.000
_cell.length_c   1.000
_cell.angle_alpha   90.00
_cell.angle_beta   90.00
_cell.angle_gamma   90.00
#
_symmetry.space_group_name_H-M   'P 1'
#
loop_
_entity.id
_entity.type
_entity.pdbx_description
1 polymer ?
#
loop_
_entity_poly.entity_id
_entity_poly.type
_entity_poly.pdbx_seq_one_letter_code
_entity_poly.pdbx_strand_id
1 'polypeptide(L)'
;MSGSSLGLLALAAAMLDHLRLANTVLQQRLHGYEQLHAKMEAKLASCTSTTSPLSAAAAAGAQPADAKALLAAHAHWDWRSVARDLLQPWPSVTQENLASAVAACNGSAMYCARLQALPNLDVVVAANDEPRARAEPGDLRAWRRTCRRWGANAAPPAIFSSTVNAATMDLPWLDFAWPHKLRTPPWSDKLEIAMHTGNVGSGWRKALAAVAERAPREEMKLHATGGYQKHKCFMRFEDQCGYKYLLNSASIGYANKFKSLLLCGSVVLYVREGMRHKEFYEYGLLPGVHYHAVDTAAEVPAAVKWLRANDEYARAVAEAGRARMASLDEAAVTGFMAELLTQYSKRQSFRVAPQPGAAQPHACDFAKPFSTAESWEPDGAWPKPHPRARREWT
;
A
#
# COMPACT_ATOMS: atom_id res chain seq x y z
N MET A 1 48.56 29.73 -10.06
CA MET A 1 47.56 28.64 -10.07
C MET A 1 47.72 27.81 -8.80
N SER A 2 47.01 28.12 -7.71
CA SER A 2 47.09 27.32 -6.47
C SER A 2 45.88 27.47 -5.51
N GLY A 3 44.87 28.28 -5.83
CA GLY A 3 43.75 28.56 -4.91
C GLY A 3 42.56 27.60 -4.97
N SER A 4 42.38 26.83 -6.05
CA SER A 4 41.15 26.06 -6.28
C SER A 4 41.14 24.66 -5.65
N SER A 5 42.32 24.10 -5.31
CA SER A 5 42.44 22.74 -4.77
C SER A 5 42.16 22.66 -3.26
N LEU A 6 42.39 23.75 -2.53
CA LEU A 6 42.15 23.85 -1.07
C LEU A 6 40.65 23.91 -0.72
N GLY A 7 39.83 24.55 -1.56
CA GLY A 7 38.38 24.64 -1.34
C GLY A 7 37.63 23.32 -1.52
N LEU A 8 38.07 22.49 -2.49
CA LEU A 8 37.49 21.16 -2.73
C LEU A 8 37.82 20.17 -1.61
N LEU A 9 39.03 20.24 -1.04
CA LEU A 9 39.43 19.41 0.09
C LEU A 9 38.66 19.78 1.38
N ALA A 10 38.44 21.08 1.62
CA ALA A 10 37.63 21.54 2.75
C ALA A 10 36.16 21.09 2.63
N LEU A 11 35.59 21.14 1.42
CA LEU A 11 34.22 20.69 1.16
C LEU A 11 34.08 19.17 1.35
N ALA A 12 35.06 18.40 0.88
CA ALA A 12 35.09 16.95 1.04
C ALA A 12 35.23 16.53 2.52
N ALA A 13 36.04 17.25 3.30
CA ALA A 13 36.18 17.03 4.73
C ALA A 13 34.87 17.30 5.48
N ALA A 14 34.21 18.43 5.19
CA ALA A 14 32.91 18.77 5.79
C ALA A 14 31.83 17.73 5.44
N MET A 15 31.83 17.22 4.20
CA MET A 15 30.88 16.18 3.78
C MET A 15 31.16 14.85 4.46
N LEU A 16 32.44 14.49 4.68
CA LEU A 16 32.83 13.28 5.39
C LEU A 16 32.42 13.33 6.86
N ASP A 17 32.56 14.48 7.52
CA ASP A 17 32.13 14.66 8.91
C ASP A 17 30.61 14.63 9.05
N HIS A 18 29.88 15.20 8.09
CA HIS A 18 28.42 15.08 8.04
C HIS A 18 27.97 13.62 7.83
N LEU A 19 28.68 12.85 7.00
CA LEU A 19 28.41 11.42 6.80
C LEU A 19 28.72 10.59 8.05
N ARG A 20 29.80 10.92 8.78
CA ARG A 20 30.13 10.28 10.06
C ARG A 20 29.06 10.55 11.11
N LEU A 21 28.62 11.79 11.23
CA LEU A 21 27.55 12.16 12.16
C LEU A 21 26.23 11.45 11.82
N ALA A 22 25.87 11.41 10.54
CA ALA A 22 24.69 10.68 10.07
C ALA A 22 24.79 9.17 10.37
N ASN A 23 25.98 8.58 10.19
CA ASN A 23 26.22 7.17 10.50
C ASN A 23 26.11 6.89 12.00
N THR A 24 26.64 7.76 12.87
CA THR A 24 26.48 7.63 14.33
C THR A 24 25.01 7.70 14.74
N VAL A 25 24.23 8.62 14.17
CA VAL A 25 22.78 8.70 14.43
C VAL A 25 22.04 7.44 13.96
N LEU A 26 22.43 6.89 12.80
CA LEU A 26 21.85 5.64 12.29
C LEU A 26 22.21 4.44 13.19
N GLN A 27 23.45 4.36 13.68
CA GLN A 27 23.87 3.32 14.62
C GLN A 27 23.13 3.41 15.96
N GLN A 28 22.89 4.62 16.48
CA GLN A 28 22.09 4.81 17.68
C GLN A 28 20.63 4.37 17.46
N ARG A 29 20.05 4.67 16.29
CA ARG A 29 18.70 4.21 15.94
C ARG A 29 18.64 2.70 15.78
N LEU A 30 19.62 2.09 15.12
CA LEU A 30 19.72 0.64 14.95
C LEU A 30 19.80 -0.05 16.31
N HIS A 31 20.63 0.46 17.24
CA HIS A 31 20.70 -0.06 18.60
C HIS A 31 19.36 0.08 19.35
N GLY A 32 18.65 1.20 19.16
CA GLY A 32 17.30 1.36 19.68
C GLY A 32 16.29 0.33 19.12
N TYR A 33 16.39 0.02 17.82
CA TYR A 33 15.58 -1.03 17.19
C TYR A 33 15.95 -2.43 17.69
N GLU A 34 17.23 -2.75 17.87
CA GLU A 34 17.68 -4.02 18.43
C GLU A 34 17.19 -4.21 19.87
N GLN A 35 17.24 -3.17 20.69
CA GLN A 35 16.67 -3.20 22.04
C GLN A 35 15.15 -3.37 22.04
N LEU A 36 14.44 -2.70 21.12
CA LEU A 36 13.00 -2.86 20.96
C LEU A 36 12.65 -4.28 20.50
N HIS A 37 13.41 -4.82 19.54
CA HIS A 37 13.26 -6.17 19.03
C HIS A 37 13.52 -7.21 20.13
N ALA A 38 14.60 -7.07 20.90
CA ALA A 38 14.88 -7.93 22.04
C ALA A 38 13.80 -7.86 23.12
N LYS A 39 13.23 -6.67 23.38
CA LYS A 39 12.07 -6.51 24.27
C LYS A 39 10.82 -7.19 23.72
N MET A 40 10.60 -7.13 22.40
CA MET A 40 9.49 -7.80 21.73
C MET A 40 9.67 -9.33 21.72
N GLU A 41 10.88 -9.84 21.49
CA GLU A 41 11.20 -11.26 21.57
C GLU A 41 11.09 -11.79 23.00
N ALA A 42 11.57 -11.05 24.00
CA ALA A 42 11.38 -11.41 25.40
C ALA A 42 9.90 -11.45 25.79
N LYS A 43 9.10 -10.49 25.27
CA LYS A 43 7.64 -10.45 25.47
C LYS A 43 6.92 -11.57 24.71
N LEU A 44 7.42 -11.97 23.54
CA LEU A 44 6.90 -13.09 22.76
C LEU A 44 7.24 -14.44 23.42
N ALA A 45 8.45 -14.58 23.96
CA ALA A 45 8.87 -15.75 24.74
C ALA A 45 8.09 -15.89 26.05
N SER A 46 7.77 -14.77 26.72
CA SER A 46 6.90 -14.79 27.90
C SER A 46 5.42 -15.07 27.55
N CYS A 47 5.01 -14.93 26.29
CA CYS A 47 3.66 -15.25 25.81
C CYS A 47 3.47 -16.73 25.41
N THR A 48 4.54 -17.53 25.36
CA THR A 48 4.44 -18.97 25.00
C THR A 48 4.27 -19.91 26.19
N SER A 49 4.24 -19.41 27.42
CA SER A 49 3.83 -20.19 28.59
C SER A 49 2.54 -19.63 29.15
N THR A 50 1.56 -20.52 29.27
CA THR A 50 0.31 -20.43 30.04
C THR A 50 -0.91 -19.76 29.37
N THR A 51 -2.00 -20.53 29.43
CA THR A 51 -3.39 -20.33 29.01
C THR A 51 -4.04 -19.00 29.45
N SER A 52 -4.98 -18.52 28.63
CA SER A 52 -5.99 -17.44 28.82
C SER A 52 -6.27 -17.06 30.28
N PRO A 53 -6.54 -15.78 30.62
CA PRO A 53 -7.46 -14.88 29.86
C PRO A 53 -7.03 -13.39 29.86
N LEU A 54 -7.19 -12.60 28.79
CA LEU A 54 -7.27 -11.12 28.94
C LEU A 54 -7.63 -10.41 27.62
N SER A 55 -8.91 -10.06 27.49
CA SER A 55 -9.46 -9.12 26.51
C SER A 55 -9.18 -7.65 26.87
N ALA A 56 -7.97 -7.31 27.35
CA ALA A 56 -7.69 -5.96 27.87
C ALA A 56 -6.43 -5.29 27.30
N ALA A 57 -5.59 -5.98 26.51
CA ALA A 57 -4.33 -5.40 26.04
C ALA A 57 -4.40 -4.74 24.65
N ALA A 58 -5.53 -4.81 23.95
CA ALA A 58 -5.73 -4.09 22.68
C ALA A 58 -5.93 -2.57 22.85
N ALA A 59 -5.95 -2.08 24.09
CA ALA A 59 -6.25 -0.68 24.45
C ALA A 59 -5.03 0.13 24.92
N ALA A 60 -3.79 -0.32 24.68
CA ALA A 60 -2.61 0.53 24.90
C ALA A 60 -2.40 1.44 23.69
N GLY A 61 -3.29 2.43 23.53
CA GLY A 61 -3.07 3.57 22.64
C GLY A 61 -1.78 4.30 23.03
N ALA A 62 -1.06 4.81 22.04
CA ALA A 62 0.09 5.68 22.26
C ALA A 62 -0.31 6.85 23.18
N GLN A 63 0.55 7.23 24.12
CA GLN A 63 0.31 8.37 25.00
C GLN A 63 0.09 9.64 24.15
N PRO A 64 -0.68 10.64 24.60
CA PRO A 64 -0.96 11.86 23.83
C PRO A 64 0.30 12.61 23.35
N ALA A 65 1.38 12.58 24.15
CA ALA A 65 2.68 13.14 23.77
C ALA A 65 3.36 12.36 22.64
N ASP A 66 3.23 11.04 22.63
CA ASP A 66 3.75 10.16 21.58
C ASP A 66 2.94 10.31 20.28
N ALA A 67 1.62 10.48 20.38
CA ALA A 67 0.75 10.69 19.23
C ALA A 67 1.09 12.00 18.49
N LYS A 68 1.34 13.09 19.21
CA LYS A 68 1.75 14.38 18.60
C LYS A 68 3.12 14.29 17.93
N ALA A 69 4.08 13.61 18.56
CA ALA A 69 5.40 13.39 17.97
C ALA A 69 5.33 12.49 16.73
N LEU A 70 4.52 11.42 16.77
CA LEU A 70 4.27 10.54 15.62
C LEU A 70 3.57 11.28 14.47
N LEU A 71 2.58 12.12 14.78
CA LEU A 71 1.91 12.96 13.79
C LEU A 71 2.88 13.96 13.14
N ALA A 72 3.77 14.58 13.90
CA ALA A 72 4.80 15.46 13.35
C ALA A 72 5.79 14.69 12.46
N ALA A 73 6.24 13.50 12.87
CA ALA A 73 7.10 12.64 12.07
C ALA A 73 6.40 12.15 10.77
N HIS A 74 5.07 12.00 10.81
CA HIS A 74 4.26 11.58 9.66
C HIS A 74 3.55 12.76 8.97
N ALA A 75 3.98 14.00 9.21
CA ALA A 75 3.43 15.17 8.53
C ALA A 75 3.78 15.16 7.02
N HIS A 76 4.89 14.52 6.66
CA HIS A 76 5.38 14.41 5.28
C HIS A 76 5.58 12.95 4.88
N TRP A 77 5.54 12.68 3.58
CA TRP A 77 5.79 11.34 3.06
C TRP A 77 7.30 11.09 2.93
N ASP A 78 7.83 10.12 3.68
CA ASP A 78 9.22 9.67 3.54
C ASP A 78 9.33 8.57 2.47
N TRP A 79 9.11 8.98 1.21
CA TRP A 79 9.19 8.08 0.06
C TRP A 79 10.55 7.45 -0.13
N ARG A 80 11.62 8.12 0.31
CA ARG A 80 12.96 7.57 0.25
C ARG A 80 13.11 6.35 1.12
N SER A 81 12.68 6.43 2.37
CA SER A 81 12.72 5.27 3.26
C SER A 81 11.77 4.18 2.80
N VAL A 82 10.53 4.51 2.42
CA VAL A 82 9.57 3.53 1.93
C VAL A 82 10.10 2.79 0.69
N ALA A 83 10.62 3.50 -0.31
CA ALA A 83 11.20 2.89 -1.49
C ALA A 83 12.43 2.02 -1.17
N ARG A 84 13.29 2.47 -0.25
CA ARG A 84 14.46 1.70 0.19
C ARG A 84 14.04 0.37 0.81
N ASP A 85 13.04 0.40 1.68
CA ASP A 85 12.56 -0.77 2.41
C ASP A 85 11.84 -1.74 1.46
N LEU A 86 11.03 -1.22 0.53
CA LEU A 86 10.41 -2.01 -0.54
C LEU A 86 11.44 -2.68 -1.45
N LEU A 87 12.58 -2.01 -1.72
CA LEU A 87 13.63 -2.53 -2.57
C LEU A 87 14.67 -3.39 -1.83
N GLN A 88 14.52 -3.59 -0.51
CA GLN A 88 15.44 -4.39 0.28
C GLN A 88 15.62 -5.83 -0.26
N PRO A 89 14.58 -6.52 -0.78
CA PRO A 89 14.73 -7.85 -1.36
C PRO A 89 15.55 -7.88 -2.66
N TRP A 90 15.80 -6.73 -3.29
CA TRP A 90 16.57 -6.61 -4.54
C TRP A 90 17.83 -5.77 -4.35
N PRO A 91 18.93 -6.33 -3.83
CA PRO A 91 20.21 -5.65 -3.82
C PRO A 91 20.77 -5.44 -5.23
N SER A 92 20.38 -6.28 -6.18
CA SER A 92 20.74 -6.21 -7.60
C SER A 92 19.62 -6.77 -8.46
N VAL A 93 19.45 -6.22 -9.67
CA VAL A 93 18.49 -6.62 -10.69
C VAL A 93 19.25 -6.93 -11.97
N THR A 94 19.22 -8.20 -12.38
CA THR A 94 19.92 -8.69 -13.57
C THR A 94 19.00 -8.74 -14.78
N GLN A 95 19.59 -8.90 -15.98
CA GLN A 95 18.82 -9.14 -17.20
C GLN A 95 18.01 -10.44 -17.15
N GLU A 96 18.52 -11.46 -16.44
CA GLU A 96 17.79 -12.71 -16.19
C GLU A 96 16.55 -12.47 -15.33
N ASN A 97 16.64 -11.64 -14.28
CA ASN A 97 15.47 -11.28 -13.47
C ASN A 97 14.39 -10.61 -14.32
N LEU A 98 14.77 -9.72 -15.25
CA LEU A 98 13.80 -9.10 -16.16
C LEU A 98 13.22 -10.10 -17.17
N ALA A 99 14.02 -11.02 -17.70
CA ALA A 99 13.51 -12.07 -18.57
C ALA A 99 12.51 -12.97 -17.83
N SER A 100 12.79 -13.34 -16.59
CA SER A 100 11.85 -14.07 -15.72
C SER A 100 10.58 -13.25 -15.45
N ALA A 101 10.70 -11.92 -15.26
CA ALA A 101 9.56 -11.02 -15.08
C ALA A 101 8.65 -10.99 -16.31
N VAL A 102 9.22 -10.89 -17.51
CA VAL A 102 8.48 -10.96 -18.78
C VAL A 102 7.79 -12.32 -18.94
N ALA A 103 8.50 -13.41 -18.64
CA ALA A 103 7.91 -14.76 -18.70
C ALA A 103 6.75 -14.93 -17.70
N ALA A 104 6.84 -14.33 -16.50
CA ALA A 104 5.78 -14.31 -15.50
C ALA A 104 4.48 -13.66 -15.99
N CYS A 105 4.62 -12.72 -16.92
CA CYS A 105 3.57 -11.91 -17.50
C CYS A 105 2.85 -12.60 -18.67
N ASN A 106 3.48 -13.60 -19.31
CA ASN A 106 2.95 -14.25 -20.49
C ASN A 106 1.85 -15.27 -20.12
N GLY A 107 0.57 -14.85 -20.16
CA GLY A 107 -0.57 -15.77 -20.20
C GLY A 107 -1.70 -15.61 -19.18
N SER A 108 -1.76 -14.55 -18.36
CA SER A 108 -2.93 -14.34 -17.45
C SER A 108 -3.13 -12.92 -16.92
N ALA A 109 -2.28 -11.96 -17.30
CA ALA A 109 -2.42 -10.57 -16.87
C ALA A 109 -3.29 -9.80 -17.87
N MET A 110 -4.24 -8.98 -17.38
CA MET A 110 -5.04 -8.15 -18.29
C MET A 110 -4.16 -7.12 -19.01
N TYR A 111 -3.08 -6.62 -18.38
CA TYR A 111 -2.12 -5.70 -19.00
C TYR A 111 -0.73 -5.91 -18.40
N CYS A 112 0.19 -6.51 -19.16
CA CYS A 112 1.61 -6.57 -18.81
C CYS A 112 2.43 -5.78 -19.83
N ALA A 113 3.25 -4.85 -19.37
CA ALA A 113 4.11 -4.04 -20.22
C ALA A 113 5.55 -4.08 -19.70
N ARG A 114 6.51 -4.19 -20.62
CA ARG A 114 7.92 -3.92 -20.32
C ARG A 114 8.22 -2.51 -20.79
N LEU A 115 8.66 -1.67 -19.88
CA LEU A 115 8.88 -0.25 -20.13
C LEU A 115 10.35 0.07 -19.97
N GLN A 116 10.89 0.82 -20.93
CA GLN A 116 12.20 1.45 -20.81
C GLN A 116 11.97 2.95 -20.71
N ALA A 117 12.23 3.51 -19.54
CA ALA A 117 12.03 4.92 -19.24
C ALA A 117 13.31 5.46 -18.63
N LEU A 118 13.76 6.68 -18.97
CA LEU A 118 15.08 7.19 -18.60
C LEU A 118 16.23 6.33 -19.20
N PRO A 119 17.45 6.87 -19.40
CA PRO A 119 18.50 6.15 -20.13
C PRO A 119 18.98 4.83 -19.49
N ASN A 120 18.65 4.57 -18.22
CA ASN A 120 19.18 3.45 -17.43
C ASN A 120 18.10 2.66 -16.66
N LEU A 121 16.85 2.64 -17.13
CA LEU A 121 15.79 1.94 -16.41
C LEU A 121 14.93 1.08 -17.36
N ASP A 122 14.90 -0.21 -17.04
CA ASP A 122 14.08 -1.24 -17.67
C ASP A 122 13.22 -1.93 -16.59
N VAL A 123 11.90 -1.92 -16.74
CA VAL A 123 10.94 -2.43 -15.76
C VAL A 123 9.88 -3.30 -16.42
N VAL A 124 9.32 -4.24 -15.65
CA VAL A 124 8.13 -4.99 -16.04
C VAL A 124 6.99 -4.61 -15.11
N VAL A 125 5.88 -4.14 -15.69
CA VAL A 125 4.67 -3.71 -15.00
C VAL A 125 3.55 -4.69 -15.34
N ALA A 126 2.81 -5.13 -14.33
CA ALA A 126 1.65 -5.98 -14.42
C ALA A 126 0.46 -5.30 -13.72
N ALA A 127 -0.51 -4.80 -14.48
CA ALA A 127 -1.73 -4.22 -13.92
C ALA A 127 -2.75 -5.34 -13.62
N ASN A 128 -2.58 -6.00 -12.47
CA ASN A 128 -3.44 -7.09 -12.01
C ASN A 128 -3.93 -6.84 -10.58
N ASP A 129 -5.09 -7.40 -10.25
CA ASP A 129 -5.64 -7.35 -8.89
C ASP A 129 -4.83 -8.19 -7.89
N GLU A 130 -4.13 -9.22 -8.37
CA GLU A 130 -3.29 -10.09 -7.55
C GLU A 130 -1.78 -9.98 -7.89
N PRO A 131 -0.91 -10.00 -6.86
CA PRO A 131 0.53 -10.02 -7.04
C PRO A 131 1.03 -11.34 -7.66
N ARG A 132 2.14 -11.27 -8.42
CA ARG A 132 2.61 -12.36 -9.30
C ARG A 132 3.77 -13.15 -8.70
N ALA A 133 4.67 -12.48 -8.00
CA ALA A 133 5.87 -13.06 -7.43
C ALA A 133 5.62 -13.48 -5.97
N ARG A 134 4.70 -14.42 -5.74
CA ARG A 134 4.41 -14.95 -4.40
C ARG A 134 5.68 -15.53 -3.76
N ALA A 135 6.01 -15.08 -2.56
CA ALA A 135 7.13 -15.55 -1.76
C ALA A 135 6.77 -15.40 -0.27
N GLU A 136 5.93 -16.29 0.25
CA GLU A 136 5.50 -16.28 1.65
C GLU A 136 6.72 -16.39 2.59
N PRO A 137 7.03 -15.36 3.42
CA PRO A 137 8.15 -15.40 4.35
C PRO A 137 8.02 -16.54 5.35
N GLY A 138 9.13 -17.22 5.65
CA GLY A 138 9.16 -18.31 6.64
C GLY A 138 8.57 -19.64 6.17
N ASP A 139 7.84 -19.71 5.06
CA ASP A 139 7.38 -20.97 4.47
C ASP A 139 8.44 -21.52 3.49
N LEU A 140 9.32 -22.39 4.01
CA LEU A 140 10.34 -23.08 3.22
C LEU A 140 9.77 -23.84 2.01
N ARG A 141 8.53 -24.35 2.08
CA ARG A 141 7.88 -25.06 0.97
C ARG A 141 7.42 -24.06 -0.09
N ALA A 142 6.83 -22.93 0.31
CA ALA A 142 6.48 -21.85 -0.60
C ALA A 142 7.73 -21.25 -1.26
N TRP A 143 8.79 -21.00 -0.49
CA TRP A 143 10.07 -20.52 -1.01
C TRP A 143 10.66 -21.49 -2.05
N ARG A 144 10.77 -22.78 -1.72
CA ARG A 144 11.26 -23.81 -2.67
C ARG A 144 10.38 -23.96 -3.91
N ARG A 145 9.06 -23.80 -3.80
CA ARG A 145 8.16 -23.76 -4.96
C ARG A 145 8.43 -22.53 -5.82
N THR A 146 8.67 -21.39 -5.19
CA THR A 146 8.96 -20.11 -5.85
C THR A 146 10.30 -20.17 -6.57
N CYS A 147 11.38 -20.61 -5.91
CA CYS A 147 12.67 -20.88 -6.56
C CYS A 147 12.48 -21.87 -7.72
N ARG A 148 11.84 -23.03 -7.54
CA ARG A 148 11.61 -23.97 -8.65
C ARG A 148 10.82 -23.38 -9.82
N ARG A 149 9.88 -22.48 -9.57
CA ARG A 149 9.10 -21.79 -10.59
C ARG A 149 9.97 -20.85 -11.45
N TRP A 150 10.97 -20.22 -10.85
CA TRP A 150 11.82 -19.23 -11.50
C TRP A 150 13.22 -19.75 -11.88
N GLY A 151 13.59 -20.94 -11.40
CA GLY A 151 14.92 -21.56 -11.54
C GLY A 151 15.53 -21.87 -10.16
N ALA A 152 16.12 -23.06 -9.98
CA ALA A 152 16.58 -23.54 -8.67
C ALA A 152 17.52 -22.57 -7.91
N ASN A 153 18.18 -21.65 -8.63
CA ASN A 153 19.06 -20.60 -8.11
C ASN A 153 18.63 -19.17 -8.49
N ALA A 154 17.44 -18.97 -9.07
CA ALA A 154 16.96 -17.67 -9.51
C ALA A 154 16.07 -17.00 -8.45
N ALA A 155 16.36 -15.73 -8.16
CA ALA A 155 15.50 -14.91 -7.31
C ALA A 155 14.16 -14.61 -8.03
N PRO A 156 13.05 -14.47 -7.29
CA PRO A 156 11.78 -14.04 -7.88
C PRO A 156 11.95 -12.69 -8.60
N PRO A 157 11.33 -12.51 -9.78
CA PRO A 157 11.49 -11.28 -10.54
C PRO A 157 10.89 -10.07 -9.81
N ALA A 158 11.54 -8.92 -9.94
CA ALA A 158 10.94 -7.64 -9.53
C ALA A 158 9.88 -7.23 -10.56
N ILE A 159 8.61 -7.51 -10.26
CA ILE A 159 7.45 -7.13 -11.08
C ILE A 159 6.75 -5.98 -10.39
N PHE A 160 6.48 -4.90 -11.12
CA PHE A 160 5.69 -3.78 -10.62
C PHE A 160 4.20 -4.09 -10.75
N SER A 161 3.41 -3.92 -9.69
CA SER A 161 1.99 -4.29 -9.64
C SER A 161 1.19 -3.28 -8.83
N SER A 162 -0.05 -3.00 -9.26
CA SER A 162 -1.01 -2.16 -8.51
C SER A 162 -1.33 -2.74 -7.12
N THR A 163 -1.16 -4.06 -6.97
CA THR A 163 -1.33 -4.77 -5.71
C THR A 163 -0.02 -5.39 -5.26
N VAL A 164 0.40 -5.09 -4.04
CA VAL A 164 1.53 -5.76 -3.38
C VAL A 164 1.13 -6.31 -2.02
N ASN A 165 1.91 -7.24 -1.47
CA ASN A 165 1.76 -7.66 -0.08
C ASN A 165 3.09 -8.14 0.53
N ALA A 166 3.12 -8.29 1.86
CA ALA A 166 4.29 -8.77 2.59
C ALA A 166 4.70 -10.22 2.25
N ALA A 167 3.81 -10.96 1.59
CA ALA A 167 4.03 -12.33 1.12
C ALA A 167 4.44 -12.40 -0.36
N THR A 168 4.80 -11.28 -0.96
CA THR A 168 5.14 -11.18 -2.38
C THR A 168 6.38 -10.33 -2.60
N MET A 169 7.07 -10.64 -3.68
CA MET A 169 8.20 -9.90 -4.21
C MET A 169 7.72 -9.00 -5.36
N ASP A 170 6.51 -8.45 -5.27
CA ASP A 170 6.05 -7.46 -6.25
C ASP A 170 6.39 -6.07 -5.71
N LEU A 171 6.85 -5.17 -6.58
CA LEU A 171 7.02 -3.75 -6.27
C LEU A 171 5.73 -3.01 -6.57
N PRO A 172 5.37 -1.99 -5.79
CA PRO A 172 4.12 -1.28 -6.05
C PRO A 172 4.21 -0.44 -7.33
N TRP A 173 3.14 -0.48 -8.11
CA TRP A 173 2.84 0.43 -9.21
C TRP A 173 1.61 1.27 -8.88
N LEU A 174 1.45 2.41 -9.56
CA LEU A 174 0.28 3.26 -9.37
C LEU A 174 -0.97 2.58 -9.93
N ASP A 175 -2.04 2.55 -9.13
CA ASP A 175 -3.40 2.40 -9.64
C ASP A 175 -3.96 3.77 -10.00
N PHE A 176 -4.57 3.90 -11.18
CA PHE A 176 -5.03 5.16 -11.76
C PHE A 176 -6.34 5.68 -11.15
N ALA A 177 -6.96 4.94 -10.22
CA ALA A 177 -8.13 5.43 -9.48
C ALA A 177 -7.70 6.46 -8.41
N TRP A 178 -7.53 7.72 -8.81
CA TRP A 178 -7.19 8.80 -7.89
C TRP A 178 -8.43 9.43 -7.25
N PRO A 179 -8.50 9.56 -5.91
CA PRO A 179 -9.65 10.20 -5.29
C PRO A 179 -9.61 11.71 -5.50
N HIS A 180 -10.75 12.28 -5.86
CA HIS A 180 -10.95 13.73 -5.85
C HIS A 180 -11.32 14.21 -4.43
N LYS A 181 -11.25 15.52 -4.19
CA LYS A 181 -11.70 16.11 -2.92
C LYS A 181 -13.17 15.75 -2.67
N LEU A 182 -13.43 15.06 -1.56
CA LEU A 182 -14.79 14.72 -1.14
C LEU A 182 -15.38 15.86 -0.28
N ARG A 183 -16.65 16.18 -0.51
CA ARG A 183 -17.42 17.04 0.40
C ARG A 183 -17.80 16.21 1.62
N THR A 184 -17.35 16.64 2.80
CA THR A 184 -17.54 15.91 4.05
C THR A 184 -18.32 16.75 5.05
N PRO A 185 -19.33 16.22 5.75
CA PRO A 185 -19.96 16.93 6.86
C PRO A 185 -18.98 17.11 8.03
N PRO A 186 -19.20 18.12 8.90
CA PRO A 186 -18.50 18.26 10.17
C PRO A 186 -18.59 17.01 11.04
N TRP A 187 -17.62 16.80 11.94
CA TRP A 187 -17.59 15.63 12.83
C TRP A 187 -18.85 15.47 13.69
N SER A 188 -19.39 16.60 14.19
CA SER A 188 -20.62 16.64 15.00
C SER A 188 -21.86 16.14 14.27
N ASP A 189 -21.87 16.23 12.94
CA ASP A 189 -23.04 15.97 12.11
C ASP A 189 -23.03 14.53 11.55
N LYS A 190 -21.94 13.80 11.79
CA LYS A 190 -21.78 12.40 11.36
C LYS A 190 -22.49 11.45 12.31
N LEU A 191 -23.12 10.43 11.75
CA LEU A 191 -23.79 9.36 12.50
C LEU A 191 -22.77 8.45 13.20
N GLU A 192 -23.00 8.16 14.48
CA GLU A 192 -22.12 7.33 15.31
C GLU A 192 -22.31 5.81 15.11
N ILE A 193 -22.38 5.36 13.87
CA ILE A 193 -22.59 3.94 13.52
C ILE A 193 -21.52 3.48 12.52
N ALA A 194 -21.10 2.21 12.64
CA ALA A 194 -20.22 1.60 11.64
C ALA A 194 -20.94 1.31 10.33
N MET A 195 -20.31 1.75 9.25
CA MET A 195 -20.84 1.65 7.90
C MET A 195 -19.89 0.85 7.00
N HIS A 196 -20.48 -0.07 6.24
CA HIS A 196 -19.83 -0.76 5.12
C HIS A 196 -20.77 -0.80 3.93
N THR A 197 -20.27 -0.48 2.74
CA THR A 197 -20.92 -0.82 1.46
C THR A 197 -19.93 -1.55 0.56
N GLY A 198 -20.43 -2.47 -0.26
CA GLY A 198 -19.62 -3.22 -1.22
C GLY A 198 -20.08 -4.66 -1.43
N ASN A 199 -19.55 -5.28 -2.49
CA ASN A 199 -19.89 -6.67 -2.84
C ASN A 199 -19.44 -7.64 -1.73
N VAL A 200 -20.31 -8.60 -1.42
CA VAL A 200 -20.18 -9.63 -0.38
C VAL A 200 -19.51 -10.92 -0.86
N GLY A 201 -18.73 -10.83 -1.95
CA GLY A 201 -18.15 -11.99 -2.63
C GLY A 201 -17.06 -12.71 -1.83
N SER A 202 -16.29 -12.00 -1.00
CA SER A 202 -15.22 -12.58 -0.19
C SER A 202 -15.72 -13.17 1.14
N GLY A 203 -15.05 -14.22 1.63
CA GLY A 203 -15.34 -14.81 2.95
C GLY A 203 -15.26 -13.77 4.09
N TRP A 204 -14.29 -12.85 4.01
CA TRP A 204 -14.09 -11.77 4.97
C TRP A 204 -15.27 -10.79 5.03
N ARG A 205 -15.83 -10.42 3.88
CA ARG A 205 -17.01 -9.55 3.84
C ARG A 205 -18.26 -10.28 4.31
N LYS A 206 -18.41 -11.58 4.00
CA LYS A 206 -19.49 -12.42 4.57
C LYS A 206 -19.43 -12.47 6.11
N ALA A 207 -18.23 -12.53 6.70
CA ALA A 207 -18.08 -12.46 8.15
C ALA A 207 -18.57 -11.11 8.72
N LEU A 208 -18.21 -9.98 8.09
CA LEU A 208 -18.74 -8.66 8.46
C LEU A 208 -20.26 -8.57 8.29
N ALA A 209 -20.82 -9.18 7.26
CA ALA A 209 -22.28 -9.28 7.07
C ALA A 209 -22.95 -9.95 8.26
N ALA A 210 -22.42 -11.11 8.67
CA ALA A 210 -22.96 -11.91 9.76
C ALA A 210 -22.88 -11.17 11.10
N VAL A 211 -21.81 -10.40 11.33
CA VAL A 211 -21.68 -9.53 12.50
C VAL A 211 -22.73 -8.41 12.45
N ALA A 212 -22.89 -7.72 11.33
CA ALA A 212 -23.90 -6.67 11.16
C ALA A 212 -25.35 -7.16 11.30
N GLU A 213 -25.63 -8.43 11.02
CA GLU A 213 -26.96 -9.03 11.22
C GLU A 213 -27.31 -9.20 12.71
N ARG A 214 -26.30 -9.39 13.56
CA ARG A 214 -26.45 -9.70 14.99
C ARG A 214 -26.17 -8.52 15.91
N ALA A 215 -25.43 -7.52 15.44
CA ALA A 215 -25.04 -6.38 16.25
C ALA A 215 -26.22 -5.41 16.52
N PRO A 216 -26.19 -4.69 17.66
CA PRO A 216 -27.13 -3.62 17.96
C PRO A 216 -27.20 -2.56 16.85
N ARG A 217 -28.36 -1.92 16.71
CA ARG A 217 -28.60 -0.89 15.68
C ARG A 217 -27.62 0.28 15.78
N GLU A 218 -27.21 0.58 16.99
CA GLU A 218 -26.39 1.70 17.39
C GLU A 218 -24.89 1.45 17.16
N GLU A 219 -24.50 0.20 16.85
CA GLU A 219 -23.11 -0.19 16.64
C GLU A 219 -22.86 -0.52 15.17
N MET A 220 -23.66 -1.42 14.59
CA MET A 220 -23.50 -1.90 13.22
C MET A 220 -24.75 -2.67 12.79
N LYS A 221 -25.70 -2.07 12.07
CA LYS A 221 -26.81 -2.85 11.47
C LYS A 221 -26.98 -2.58 9.98
N LEU A 222 -27.50 -3.57 9.26
CA LEU A 222 -28.12 -3.43 7.94
C LEU A 222 -29.15 -2.27 7.97
N HIS A 223 -28.77 -1.11 7.48
CA HIS A 223 -29.64 0.06 7.46
C HIS A 223 -30.20 0.25 6.06
N ALA A 224 -31.50 0.57 5.97
CA ALA A 224 -32.13 0.96 4.72
C ALA A 224 -31.49 2.23 4.11
N THR A 225 -30.75 3.01 4.90
CA THR A 225 -30.08 4.26 4.49
C THR A 225 -28.58 4.33 4.87
N GLY A 226 -27.90 3.21 5.21
CA GLY A 226 -26.44 3.13 5.44
C GLY A 226 -25.95 2.30 6.65
N GLY A 227 -25.25 1.21 6.34
CA GLY A 227 -24.99 0.01 7.15
C GLY A 227 -24.87 -1.19 6.18
N TYR A 228 -24.18 -2.29 6.53
CA TYR A 228 -23.69 -3.34 5.59
C TYR A 228 -24.63 -3.62 4.40
N GLN A 229 -24.37 -3.06 3.22
CA GLN A 229 -25.32 -3.18 2.10
C GLN A 229 -25.05 -4.43 1.24
N LYS A 230 -25.97 -5.40 1.30
CA LYS A 230 -25.95 -6.62 0.47
C LYS A 230 -26.74 -6.37 -0.82
N HIS A 231 -26.06 -6.30 -1.97
CA HIS A 231 -26.63 -6.27 -3.33
C HIS A 231 -27.59 -5.11 -3.70
N LYS A 232 -27.52 -3.95 -3.02
CA LYS A 232 -28.19 -2.71 -3.45
C LYS A 232 -27.18 -1.65 -3.88
N CYS A 233 -27.63 -0.75 -4.77
CA CYS A 233 -26.93 0.37 -5.39
C CYS A 233 -25.76 0.90 -4.55
N PHE A 234 -24.54 0.85 -5.11
CA PHE A 234 -23.30 1.34 -4.50
C PHE A 234 -23.52 2.73 -3.87
N MET A 235 -23.39 2.85 -2.55
CA MET A 235 -23.47 4.16 -1.89
C MET A 235 -22.24 4.99 -2.31
N ARG A 236 -22.48 6.22 -2.80
CA ARG A 236 -21.43 7.13 -3.22
C ARG A 236 -20.53 7.49 -2.04
N PHE A 237 -19.25 7.76 -2.28
CA PHE A 237 -18.31 8.07 -1.20
C PHE A 237 -18.76 9.27 -0.36
N GLU A 238 -19.36 10.28 -0.97
CA GLU A 238 -19.92 11.46 -0.30
C GLU A 238 -20.99 11.08 0.72
N ASP A 239 -21.86 10.11 0.39
CA ASP A 239 -22.90 9.63 1.29
C ASP A 239 -22.29 8.81 2.44
N GLN A 240 -21.20 8.06 2.19
CA GLN A 240 -20.46 7.35 3.24
C GLN A 240 -19.81 8.33 4.22
N CYS A 241 -19.41 9.52 3.76
CA CYS A 241 -18.83 10.52 4.65
C CYS A 241 -19.79 11.04 5.72
N GLY A 242 -21.08 10.70 5.67
CA GLY A 242 -22.06 10.94 6.75
C GLY A 242 -21.88 10.08 8.00
N TYR A 243 -20.95 9.13 8.02
CA TYR A 243 -20.74 8.18 9.12
C TYR A 243 -19.42 8.42 9.84
N LYS A 244 -19.40 8.32 11.17
CA LYS A 244 -18.16 8.45 11.97
C LYS A 244 -17.23 7.26 11.78
N TYR A 245 -17.75 6.05 11.56
CA TYR A 245 -16.96 4.82 11.50
C TYR A 245 -17.13 4.12 10.15
N LEU A 246 -16.06 4.02 9.36
CA LEU A 246 -16.07 3.44 8.01
C LEU A 246 -15.25 2.17 7.96
N LEU A 247 -15.83 1.07 7.49
CA LEU A 247 -15.17 -0.23 7.48
C LEU A 247 -14.40 -0.48 6.19
N ASN A 248 -13.10 -0.74 6.34
CA ASN A 248 -12.25 -1.31 5.31
C ASN A 248 -11.99 -2.79 5.59
N SER A 249 -12.17 -3.64 4.57
CA SER A 249 -12.10 -5.09 4.71
C SER A 249 -11.55 -5.77 3.46
N ALA A 250 -10.95 -6.93 3.66
CA ALA A 250 -10.28 -7.69 2.62
C ALA A 250 -11.24 -8.15 1.50
N SER A 251 -10.69 -8.17 0.27
CA SER A 251 -11.35 -8.67 -0.93
C SER A 251 -10.43 -9.66 -1.66
N ILE A 252 -10.71 -9.90 -2.94
CA ILE A 252 -9.89 -10.76 -3.80
C ILE A 252 -8.53 -10.08 -4.10
N GLY A 253 -8.51 -8.75 -4.20
CA GLY A 253 -7.29 -7.95 -4.31
C GLY A 253 -7.21 -6.87 -3.21
N TYR A 254 -6.52 -5.78 -3.52
CA TYR A 254 -6.48 -4.58 -2.67
C TYR A 254 -7.86 -3.93 -2.51
N ALA A 255 -8.03 -3.18 -1.42
CA ALA A 255 -9.26 -2.47 -1.13
C ALA A 255 -9.16 -1.01 -1.59
N ASN A 256 -9.34 -0.77 -2.89
CA ASN A 256 -9.24 0.56 -3.54
C ASN A 256 -10.04 1.67 -2.81
N LYS A 257 -11.13 1.32 -2.11
CA LYS A 257 -11.92 2.28 -1.33
C LYS A 257 -11.15 2.93 -0.16
N PHE A 258 -10.06 2.33 0.34
CA PHE A 258 -9.42 2.74 1.59
C PHE A 258 -9.00 4.22 1.60
N LYS A 259 -8.32 4.68 0.55
CA LYS A 259 -7.98 6.10 0.36
C LYS A 259 -9.21 7.02 0.38
N SER A 260 -10.30 6.63 -0.29
CA SER A 260 -11.54 7.42 -0.27
C SER A 260 -12.19 7.48 1.12
N LEU A 261 -12.13 6.39 1.89
CA LEU A 261 -12.68 6.37 3.25
C LEU A 261 -11.89 7.30 4.19
N LEU A 262 -10.56 7.36 4.06
CA LEU A 262 -9.71 8.26 4.85
C LEU A 262 -10.04 9.74 4.57
N LEU A 263 -10.33 10.09 3.31
CA LEU A 263 -10.68 11.45 2.92
C LEU A 263 -12.01 11.95 3.52
N CYS A 264 -12.88 11.05 3.99
CA CYS A 264 -14.15 11.44 4.61
C CYS A 264 -13.98 12.20 5.92
N GLY A 265 -12.80 12.20 6.56
CA GLY A 265 -12.66 12.72 7.93
C GLY A 265 -13.50 11.91 8.91
N SER A 266 -13.52 10.60 8.69
CA SER A 266 -14.18 9.60 9.53
C SER A 266 -13.11 8.62 10.02
N VAL A 267 -13.34 7.93 11.14
CA VAL A 267 -12.44 6.87 11.57
C VAL A 267 -12.60 5.69 10.63
N VAL A 268 -11.52 5.33 9.95
CA VAL A 268 -11.49 4.09 9.18
C VAL A 268 -11.15 2.94 10.11
N LEU A 269 -12.08 2.00 10.26
CA LEU A 269 -11.89 0.72 10.92
C LEU A 269 -11.27 -0.26 9.91
N TYR A 270 -9.97 -0.50 10.04
CA TYR A 270 -9.21 -1.40 9.17
C TYR A 270 -9.22 -2.82 9.75
N VAL A 271 -10.06 -3.69 9.22
CA VAL A 271 -10.18 -5.08 9.66
C VAL A 271 -9.03 -5.89 9.09
N ARG A 272 -8.05 -6.27 9.93
CA ARG A 272 -6.78 -6.90 9.52
C ARG A 272 -6.95 -8.29 8.96
N GLU A 273 -7.97 -9.02 9.40
CA GLU A 273 -8.25 -10.37 8.94
C GLU A 273 -8.37 -10.42 7.39
N GLY A 274 -7.48 -11.20 6.76
CA GLY A 274 -7.43 -11.33 5.31
C GLY A 274 -6.81 -10.16 4.55
N MET A 275 -6.47 -9.03 5.21
CA MET A 275 -5.87 -7.86 4.57
C MET A 275 -4.38 -8.08 4.27
N ARG A 276 -4.13 -8.86 3.21
CA ARG A 276 -2.78 -9.10 2.70
C ARG A 276 -2.38 -8.03 1.70
N HIS A 277 -3.28 -7.72 0.79
CA HIS A 277 -3.08 -6.80 -0.32
C HIS A 277 -3.04 -5.35 0.13
N LYS A 278 -2.03 -4.61 -0.35
CA LYS A 278 -1.79 -3.20 -0.07
C LYS A 278 -1.52 -2.42 -1.35
N GLU A 279 -1.92 -1.16 -1.34
CA GLU A 279 -1.43 -0.13 -2.26
C GLU A 279 -0.17 0.55 -1.71
N PHE A 280 0.55 1.26 -2.57
CA PHE A 280 1.85 1.89 -2.24
C PHE A 280 1.77 2.89 -1.08
N TYR A 281 0.69 3.67 -0.97
CA TYR A 281 0.55 4.70 0.05
C TYR A 281 0.34 4.10 1.44
N GLU A 282 -0.14 2.85 1.54
CA GLU A 282 -0.45 2.20 2.81
C GLU A 282 0.80 1.96 3.66
N TYR A 283 1.99 1.91 3.04
CA TYR A 283 3.27 1.83 3.75
C TYR A 283 3.61 3.11 4.51
N GLY A 284 3.00 4.23 4.16
CA GLY A 284 3.13 5.50 4.88
C GLY A 284 2.01 5.78 5.87
N LEU A 285 1.12 4.80 6.13
CA LEU A 285 0.03 4.89 7.10
C LEU A 285 0.35 4.06 8.35
N LEU A 286 -0.18 4.50 9.49
CA LEU A 286 0.04 3.87 10.79
C LEU A 286 -1.29 3.60 11.51
N PRO A 287 -1.47 2.40 12.06
CA PRO A 287 -2.60 2.10 12.92
C PRO A 287 -2.52 2.92 14.21
N GLY A 288 -3.67 3.39 14.68
CA GLY A 288 -3.78 4.25 15.86
C GLY A 288 -3.45 5.73 15.63
N VAL A 289 -2.90 6.07 14.46
CA VAL A 289 -2.61 7.46 14.05
C VAL A 289 -3.54 7.88 12.91
N HIS A 290 -3.56 7.12 11.82
CA HIS A 290 -4.30 7.48 10.60
C HIS A 290 -5.61 6.70 10.43
N TYR A 291 -5.70 5.53 11.07
CA TYR A 291 -6.87 4.66 11.05
C TYR A 291 -6.86 3.81 12.33
N HIS A 292 -7.98 3.16 12.65
CA HIS A 292 -8.08 2.27 13.79
C HIS A 292 -8.08 0.82 13.32
N ALA A 293 -7.10 0.02 13.77
CA ALA A 293 -6.99 -1.38 13.37
C ALA A 293 -7.87 -2.27 14.26
N VAL A 294 -8.57 -3.20 13.63
CA VAL A 294 -9.37 -4.24 14.30
C VAL A 294 -8.89 -5.59 13.80
N ASP A 295 -8.70 -6.58 14.67
CA ASP A 295 -8.15 -7.87 14.23
C ASP A 295 -9.15 -8.64 13.39
N THR A 296 -10.35 -8.86 13.92
CA THR A 296 -11.37 -9.69 13.30
C THR A 296 -12.67 -8.94 13.08
N ALA A 297 -13.51 -9.45 12.17
CA ALA A 297 -14.85 -8.89 11.96
C ALA A 297 -15.69 -8.89 13.26
N ALA A 298 -15.49 -9.88 14.14
CA ALA A 298 -16.25 -10.05 15.38
C ALA A 298 -15.98 -8.95 16.41
N GLU A 299 -14.83 -8.28 16.35
CA GLU A 299 -14.43 -7.23 17.28
C GLU A 299 -14.94 -5.85 16.90
N VAL A 300 -15.46 -5.68 15.68
CA VAL A 300 -15.95 -4.38 15.17
C VAL A 300 -16.95 -3.71 16.12
N PRO A 301 -17.98 -4.39 16.66
CA PRO A 301 -18.94 -3.75 17.56
C PRO A 301 -18.29 -3.22 18.85
N ALA A 302 -17.35 -3.99 19.43
CA ALA A 302 -16.61 -3.56 20.61
C ALA A 302 -15.71 -2.35 20.32
N ALA A 303 -15.06 -2.33 19.14
CA ALA A 303 -14.27 -1.19 18.69
C ALA A 303 -15.13 0.08 18.52
N VAL A 304 -16.32 -0.03 17.93
CA VAL A 304 -17.27 1.09 17.80
C VAL A 304 -17.68 1.62 19.17
N LYS A 305 -18.05 0.74 20.10
CA LYS A 305 -18.40 1.13 21.47
C LYS A 305 -17.25 1.88 22.17
N TRP A 306 -16.02 1.40 22.02
CA TRP A 306 -14.85 2.06 22.58
C TRP A 306 -14.59 3.42 21.93
N LEU A 307 -14.68 3.53 20.60
CA LEU A 307 -14.50 4.81 19.88
C LEU A 307 -15.55 5.85 20.28
N ARG A 308 -16.80 5.44 20.53
CA ARG A 308 -17.85 6.34 21.04
C ARG A 308 -17.54 6.87 22.43
N ALA A 309 -17.00 6.00 23.29
CA ALA A 309 -16.57 6.41 24.64
C ALA A 309 -15.29 7.26 24.63
N ASN A 310 -14.55 7.31 23.51
CA ASN A 310 -13.29 8.02 23.35
C ASN A 310 -13.34 8.94 22.11
N ASP A 311 -14.34 9.82 22.04
CA ASP A 311 -14.61 10.66 20.86
C ASP A 311 -13.44 11.58 20.49
N GLU A 312 -12.69 12.08 21.48
CA GLU A 312 -11.50 12.91 21.24
C GLU A 312 -10.43 12.13 20.45
N TYR A 313 -10.15 10.88 20.87
CA TYR A 313 -9.26 9.99 20.13
C TYR A 313 -9.81 9.70 18.73
N ALA A 314 -11.10 9.35 18.63
CA ALA A 314 -11.73 9.03 17.36
C ALA A 314 -11.61 10.20 16.36
N ARG A 315 -11.89 11.41 16.83
CA ARG A 315 -11.76 12.63 16.03
C ARG A 315 -10.31 12.89 15.61
N ALA A 316 -9.35 12.75 16.53
CA ALA A 316 -7.94 12.95 16.22
C ALA A 316 -7.44 11.97 15.13
N VAL A 317 -7.81 10.69 15.21
CA VAL A 317 -7.47 9.69 14.19
C VAL A 317 -8.14 9.99 12.85
N ALA A 318 -9.41 10.40 12.86
CA ALA A 318 -10.14 10.76 11.64
C ALA A 318 -9.55 11.98 10.93
N GLU A 319 -9.17 13.01 11.69
CA GLU A 319 -8.54 14.23 11.18
C GLU A 319 -7.14 13.93 10.63
N ALA A 320 -6.33 13.14 11.35
CA ALA A 320 -5.00 12.73 10.92
C ALA A 320 -5.03 11.85 9.65
N GLY A 321 -5.94 10.88 9.60
CA GLY A 321 -6.14 10.04 8.42
C GLY A 321 -6.53 10.85 7.19
N ARG A 322 -7.46 11.79 7.35
CA ARG A 322 -7.85 12.73 6.30
C ARG A 322 -6.71 13.62 5.86
N ALA A 323 -6.00 14.24 6.79
CA ALA A 323 -4.89 15.15 6.49
C ALA A 323 -3.79 14.42 5.71
N ARG A 324 -3.44 13.21 6.15
CA ARG A 324 -2.46 12.36 5.47
C ARG A 324 -2.91 11.99 4.07
N MET A 325 -4.15 11.56 3.89
CA MET A 325 -4.63 11.19 2.55
C MET A 325 -4.80 12.40 1.64
N ALA A 326 -5.17 13.56 2.18
CA ALA A 326 -5.25 14.82 1.42
C ALA A 326 -3.89 15.35 0.99
N SER A 327 -2.80 15.01 1.70
CA SER A 327 -1.42 15.34 1.28
C SER A 327 -0.84 14.34 0.29
N LEU A 328 -1.58 13.26 -0.03
CA LEU A 328 -1.28 12.43 -1.19
C LEU A 328 -1.85 13.15 -2.42
N ASP A 329 -1.11 14.13 -2.94
CA ASP A 329 -1.43 14.85 -4.17
C ASP A 329 -0.56 14.37 -5.34
N GLU A 330 -0.71 14.98 -6.52
CA GLU A 330 0.06 14.64 -7.72
C GLU A 330 1.58 14.72 -7.48
N ALA A 331 2.03 15.71 -6.70
CA ALA A 331 3.44 15.87 -6.37
C ALA A 331 3.93 14.74 -5.45
N ALA A 332 3.14 14.36 -4.44
CA ALA A 332 3.46 13.24 -3.57
C ALA A 332 3.52 11.91 -4.36
N VAL A 333 2.56 11.66 -5.26
CA VAL A 333 2.55 10.47 -6.13
C VAL A 333 3.77 10.42 -7.02
N THR A 334 4.04 11.53 -7.71
CA THR A 334 5.19 11.66 -8.60
C THR A 334 6.49 11.48 -7.83
N GLY A 335 6.58 12.06 -6.63
CA GLY A 335 7.73 11.89 -5.74
C GLY A 335 7.97 10.45 -5.33
N PHE A 336 6.90 9.69 -5.04
CA PHE A 336 7.01 8.26 -4.74
C PHE A 336 7.58 7.48 -5.92
N MET A 337 7.00 7.65 -7.11
CA MET A 337 7.46 6.95 -8.31
C MET A 337 8.88 7.35 -8.69
N ALA A 338 9.22 8.64 -8.60
CA ALA A 338 10.57 9.13 -8.88
C ALA A 338 11.59 8.46 -7.97
N GLU A 339 11.32 8.38 -6.66
CA GLU A 339 12.23 7.78 -5.69
C GLU A 339 12.34 6.26 -5.87
N LEU A 340 11.21 5.55 -6.04
CA LEU A 340 11.19 4.11 -6.28
C LEU A 340 11.96 3.73 -7.56
N LEU A 341 11.66 4.39 -8.68
CA LEU A 341 12.30 4.11 -9.96
C LEU A 341 13.78 4.52 -9.98
N THR A 342 14.13 5.64 -9.34
CA THR A 342 15.54 6.06 -9.22
C THR A 342 16.34 5.04 -8.42
N GLN A 343 15.83 4.61 -7.25
CA GLN A 343 16.49 3.60 -6.45
C GLN A 343 16.56 2.24 -7.14
N TYR A 344 15.51 1.85 -7.87
CA TYR A 344 15.49 0.62 -8.66
C TYR A 344 16.52 0.65 -9.81
N SER A 345 16.62 1.76 -10.54
CA SER A 345 17.60 1.90 -11.65
C SER A 345 19.05 1.66 -11.19
N LYS A 346 19.41 2.11 -9.99
CA LYS A 346 20.75 1.91 -9.40
C LYS A 346 21.06 0.46 -9.06
N ARG A 347 20.03 -0.39 -8.97
CA ARG A 347 20.18 -1.82 -8.72
C ARG A 347 20.30 -2.62 -10.01
N GLN A 348 20.05 -2.02 -11.18
CA GLN A 348 20.24 -2.71 -12.45
C GLN A 348 21.73 -2.92 -12.74
N SER A 349 22.16 -4.17 -12.75
CA SER A 349 23.57 -4.55 -12.92
C SER A 349 23.97 -4.72 -14.40
N PHE A 350 23.23 -4.10 -15.32
CA PHE A 350 23.42 -4.21 -16.76
C PHE A 350 23.13 -2.87 -17.43
N ARG A 351 23.63 -2.69 -18.65
CA ARG A 351 23.33 -1.51 -19.45
C ARG A 351 21.97 -1.68 -20.13
N VAL A 352 21.03 -0.78 -19.84
CA VAL A 352 19.74 -0.74 -20.54
C VAL A 352 19.96 -0.34 -21.99
N ALA A 353 19.45 -1.15 -22.91
CA ALA A 353 19.49 -0.91 -24.35
C ALA A 353 18.09 -1.12 -24.94
N PRO A 354 17.71 -0.35 -25.98
CA PRO A 354 16.43 -0.53 -26.67
C PRO A 354 16.16 -1.98 -27.04
N GLN A 355 14.99 -2.51 -26.67
CA GLN A 355 14.60 -3.87 -27.05
C GLN A 355 14.09 -3.90 -28.50
N PRO A 356 14.41 -4.94 -29.28
CA PRO A 356 13.78 -5.16 -30.59
C PRO A 356 12.26 -5.22 -30.47
N GLY A 357 11.54 -4.47 -31.32
CA GLY A 357 10.08 -4.40 -31.31
C GLY A 357 9.48 -3.50 -30.21
N ALA A 358 10.28 -2.78 -29.44
CA ALA A 358 9.77 -1.79 -28.48
C ALA A 358 9.10 -0.62 -29.22
N ALA A 359 7.81 -0.40 -28.97
CA ALA A 359 7.12 0.80 -29.40
C ALA A 359 7.60 2.00 -28.58
N GLN A 360 8.03 3.07 -29.24
CA GLN A 360 8.26 4.35 -28.57
C GLN A 360 6.93 5.09 -28.46
N PRO A 361 6.46 5.45 -27.24
CA PRO A 361 5.34 6.37 -27.12
C PRO A 361 5.72 7.67 -27.86
N HIS A 362 4.86 8.17 -28.76
CA HIS A 362 5.10 9.45 -29.42
C HIS A 362 5.24 10.53 -28.34
N ALA A 363 6.48 11.00 -28.14
CA ALA A 363 6.87 11.80 -26.98
C ALA A 363 6.16 13.16 -26.83
N CYS A 364 5.24 13.53 -27.73
CA CYS A 364 4.64 14.87 -27.78
C CYS A 364 3.16 14.92 -28.19
N ASP A 365 2.45 13.80 -28.40
CA ASP A 365 1.00 13.82 -28.67
C ASP A 365 0.21 13.22 -27.50
N PHE A 366 0.02 14.03 -26.46
CA PHE A 366 -0.81 13.70 -25.30
C PHE A 366 -2.32 13.74 -25.61
N ALA A 367 -2.74 14.06 -26.84
CA ALA A 367 -4.15 14.12 -27.20
C ALA A 367 -4.79 12.72 -27.32
N LYS A 368 -3.97 11.66 -27.40
CA LYS A 368 -4.42 10.28 -27.37
C LYS A 368 -3.95 9.60 -26.08
N PRO A 369 -4.86 9.03 -25.25
CA PRO A 369 -4.45 8.26 -24.09
C PRO A 369 -3.60 7.08 -24.53
N PHE A 370 -2.34 7.03 -24.07
CA PHE A 370 -1.47 5.87 -24.27
C PHE A 370 -1.97 4.72 -23.41
N SER A 371 -2.46 3.66 -24.06
CA SER A 371 -2.87 2.45 -23.38
C SER A 371 -1.67 1.52 -23.24
N THR A 372 -1.28 1.16 -22.01
CA THR A 372 -0.26 0.13 -21.77
C THR A 372 -0.68 -1.26 -22.24
N ALA A 373 -1.91 -1.42 -22.74
CA ALA A 373 -2.40 -2.63 -23.40
C ALA A 373 -1.87 -2.78 -24.85
N GLU A 374 -1.31 -1.73 -25.44
CA GLU A 374 -0.92 -1.69 -26.86
C GLU A 374 0.47 -2.27 -27.14
N SER A 375 1.24 -2.63 -26.12
CA SER A 375 2.55 -3.26 -26.30
C SER A 375 2.46 -4.74 -25.97
N TRP A 376 2.55 -5.61 -26.99
CA TRP A 376 3.20 -6.95 -26.99
C TRP A 376 2.72 -7.91 -28.11
N GLU A 377 1.91 -7.49 -29.09
CA GLU A 377 1.61 -8.36 -30.24
C GLU A 377 2.47 -8.02 -31.48
N PRO A 378 2.95 -9.03 -32.24
CA PRO A 378 3.58 -8.81 -33.53
C PRO A 378 2.61 -8.13 -34.50
N ASP A 379 3.12 -7.31 -35.41
CA ASP A 379 2.33 -6.68 -36.47
C ASP A 379 1.36 -7.69 -37.13
N GLY A 380 0.05 -7.44 -36.99
CA GLY A 380 -1.01 -8.22 -37.62
C GLY A 380 -1.80 -9.18 -36.71
N ALA A 381 -1.38 -9.39 -35.47
CA ALA A 381 -2.24 -9.95 -34.43
C ALA A 381 -2.72 -8.79 -33.56
N TRP A 382 -4.03 -8.55 -33.54
CA TRP A 382 -4.66 -7.69 -32.54
C TRP A 382 -5.39 -8.62 -31.57
N PRO A 383 -5.38 -8.36 -30.26
CA PRO A 383 -6.26 -9.08 -29.37
C PRO A 383 -7.70 -8.74 -29.76
N LYS A 384 -8.52 -9.77 -29.94
CA LYS A 384 -9.96 -9.59 -30.22
C LYS A 384 -10.53 -8.64 -29.16
N PRO A 385 -11.19 -7.53 -29.57
CA PRO A 385 -11.72 -6.57 -28.61
C PRO A 385 -12.62 -7.27 -27.60
N HIS A 386 -12.48 -6.87 -26.33
CA HIS A 386 -13.32 -7.33 -25.24
C HIS A 386 -14.81 -7.29 -25.68
N PRO A 387 -15.63 -8.32 -25.44
CA PRO A 387 -16.99 -8.40 -25.99
C PRO A 387 -17.89 -7.19 -25.66
N ARG A 388 -17.59 -6.44 -24.59
CA ARG A 388 -18.30 -5.22 -24.20
C ARG A 388 -17.85 -3.94 -24.92
N ALA A 389 -16.72 -3.95 -25.63
CA ALA A 389 -16.26 -2.81 -26.43
C ALA A 389 -17.09 -2.61 -27.72
N ARG A 390 -17.98 -3.55 -28.06
CA ARG A 390 -18.92 -3.45 -29.19
C ARG A 390 -20.22 -2.71 -28.86
N ARG A 391 -20.40 -2.25 -27.62
CA ARG A 391 -21.51 -1.36 -27.28
C ARG A 391 -20.97 0.05 -27.33
N GLU A 392 -21.09 0.65 -28.50
CA GLU A 392 -21.03 2.10 -28.67
C GLU A 392 -21.98 2.71 -27.63
N TRP A 393 -21.43 3.55 -26.75
CA TRP A 393 -22.22 4.37 -25.86
C TRP A 393 -22.99 5.36 -26.72
N THR A 394 -24.28 5.09 -26.92
CA THR A 394 -25.28 6.04 -27.40
C THR A 394 -26.06 6.58 -26.23
#